data_AF-A0A9W8TNT8-F1
#
_entry.id   AF-A0A9W8TNT8-F1
#
_cell.length_a   1.000
_cell.length_b   1.000
_cell.length_c   1.000
_cell.angle_alpha   90.00
_cell.angle_beta   90.00
_cell.angle_gamma   90.00
#
_symmetry.space_group_name_H-M   'P 1'
#
loop_
_entity.id
_entity.type
_entity.pdbx_description
1 polymer ?
#
loop_
_entity_poly.entity_id
_entity_poly.type
_entity_poly.pdbx_seq_one_letter_code
_entity_poly.pdbx_strand_id
1 'polypeptide(L)'
;MKRGLENYNNYCTRTGTKGVEVAPMFEPGDDVIVEWRGVTVGFLDKLCADVNVMLQDELNGGELTLAQLLEAGSWKGGREIAEVSRPNTKEPPILIDSDGTVF
;
A
#
# COMPACT_ATOMS: atom_id res chain seq x y z
N MET A 1 10.35 -12.97 -6.70
CA MET A 1 10.10 -12.17 -7.92
C MET A 1 9.48 -13.01 -9.04
N LYS A 2 10.12 -14.10 -9.53
CA LYS A 2 9.58 -14.97 -10.61
C LYS A 2 8.12 -15.42 -10.37
N ARG A 3 7.82 -15.95 -9.18
CA ARG A 3 6.46 -16.35 -8.76
C ARG A 3 5.41 -15.24 -8.92
N GLY A 4 5.73 -14.02 -8.47
CA GLY A 4 4.80 -12.90 -8.57
C GLY A 4 4.54 -12.44 -10.01
N LEU A 5 5.52 -12.57 -10.89
CA LEU A 5 5.33 -12.26 -12.32
C LEU A 5 4.48 -13.32 -13.02
N GLU A 6 4.64 -14.59 -12.65
CA GLU A 6 3.79 -15.68 -13.14
C GLU A 6 2.33 -15.47 -12.71
N ASN A 7 2.10 -15.09 -11.44
CA ASN A 7 0.77 -14.75 -10.93
C ASN A 7 0.14 -13.59 -11.71
N TYR A 8 0.90 -12.52 -11.98
CA TYR A 8 0.42 -11.38 -12.76
C TYR A 8 -0.02 -11.79 -14.18
N ASN A 9 0.79 -12.60 -14.87
CA ASN A 9 0.44 -13.11 -16.20
C ASN A 9 -0.84 -13.96 -16.18
N ASN A 10 -1.00 -14.81 -15.16
CA ASN A 10 -2.21 -15.62 -14.97
C ASN A 10 -3.43 -14.74 -14.73
N TYR A 11 -3.30 -13.70 -13.90
CA TYR A 11 -4.33 -12.71 -13.65
C TYR A 11 -4.76 -11.98 -14.93
N CYS A 12 -3.82 -11.46 -15.72
CA CYS A 12 -4.11 -10.81 -17.00
C CYS A 12 -4.85 -11.74 -17.96
N THR A 13 -4.44 -13.01 -18.02
CA THR A 13 -5.08 -14.03 -18.87
C THR A 13 -6.52 -14.31 -18.41
N ARG A 14 -6.75 -14.46 -17.10
CA ARG A 14 -8.07 -14.76 -16.52
C ARG A 14 -9.05 -13.59 -16.62
N THR A 15 -8.57 -12.36 -16.46
CA THR A 15 -9.42 -11.15 -16.39
C THR A 15 -9.55 -10.43 -17.73
N GLY A 16 -8.76 -10.80 -18.74
CA GLY A 16 -8.66 -10.06 -20.00
C GLY A 16 -7.95 -8.71 -19.85
N THR A 17 -7.32 -8.44 -18.71
CA THR A 17 -6.57 -7.20 -18.47
C THR A 17 -5.31 -7.19 -19.32
N LYS A 18 -5.12 -6.14 -20.12
CA LYS A 18 -3.90 -5.93 -20.89
C LYS A 18 -2.74 -5.62 -19.94
N GLY A 19 -1.71 -6.47 -19.89
CA GLY A 19 -0.52 -6.21 -19.09
C GLY A 19 0.24 -5.00 -19.63
N VAL A 20 0.20 -3.88 -18.89
CA VAL A 20 0.89 -2.63 -19.27
C VAL A 20 2.23 -2.48 -18.54
N GLU A 21 2.34 -3.06 -17.34
CA GLU A 21 3.54 -3.03 -16.51
C GLU A 21 3.72 -4.39 -15.81
N VAL A 22 4.96 -4.86 -15.70
CA VAL A 22 5.28 -6.17 -15.12
C VAL A 22 5.54 -6.00 -13.62
N ALA A 23 4.49 -5.65 -12.86
CA ALA A 23 4.53 -5.61 -11.41
C ALA A 23 4.24 -7.02 -10.84
N PRO A 24 5.00 -7.50 -9.83
CA PRO A 24 4.74 -8.80 -9.23
C PRO A 24 3.42 -8.77 -8.44
N MET A 25 2.64 -9.84 -8.58
CA MET A 25 1.36 -10.02 -7.92
C MET A 25 1.39 -11.17 -6.91
N PHE A 26 0.83 -10.94 -5.72
CA PHE A 26 0.79 -11.92 -4.62
C PHE A 26 -0.59 -11.97 -3.97
N GLU A 27 -0.89 -13.07 -3.30
CA GLU A 27 -2.12 -13.18 -2.51
C GLU A 27 -1.96 -12.45 -1.16
N PRO A 28 -3.05 -11.98 -0.51
CA PRO A 28 -2.95 -11.28 0.78
C PRO A 28 -2.21 -12.05 1.86
N GLY A 29 -2.32 -13.39 1.84
CA GLY A 29 -1.69 -14.29 2.81
C GLY A 29 -0.24 -14.67 2.46
N ASP A 30 0.30 -14.25 1.32
CA ASP A 30 1.70 -14.51 0.99
C ASP A 30 2.64 -13.77 1.97
N ASP A 31 3.70 -14.44 2.41
CA ASP A 31 4.71 -13.87 3.33
C ASP A 31 5.20 -12.49 2.87
N VAL A 32 5.40 -12.30 1.56
CA VAL A 32 5.84 -11.01 0.99
C VAL A 32 4.85 -9.89 1.31
N ILE A 33 3.55 -10.15 1.27
CA ILE A 33 2.50 -9.17 1.56
C ILE A 33 2.40 -8.95 3.07
N VAL A 34 2.42 -10.01 3.86
CA VAL A 34 2.35 -9.95 5.33
C VAL A 34 3.53 -9.15 5.89
N GLU A 35 4.76 -9.48 5.48
CA GLU A 35 5.98 -8.80 5.92
C GLU A 35 6.02 -7.35 5.44
N TRP A 36 5.62 -7.08 4.19
CA TRP A 36 5.57 -5.72 3.66
C TRP A 36 4.58 -4.83 4.41
N ARG A 37 3.41 -5.35 4.76
CA ARG A 37 2.42 -4.63 5.57
C ARG A 37 2.92 -4.43 7.00
N GLY A 38 3.47 -5.48 7.60
CA GLY A 38 4.05 -5.43 8.95
C GLY A 38 5.13 -4.36 9.07
N VAL A 39 6.09 -4.33 8.14
CA VAL A 39 7.16 -3.31 8.17
C VAL A 39 6.63 -1.90 7.92
N THR A 40 5.62 -1.75 7.04
CA THR A 40 4.99 -0.45 6.77
C THR A 40 4.29 0.08 8.02
N VAL A 41 3.51 -0.73 8.72
CA VAL A 41 2.89 -0.34 10.00
C VAL A 41 3.94 0.01 11.04
N GLY A 42 5.02 -0.76 11.14
CA GLY A 42 6.13 -0.47 12.06
C GLY A 42 6.85 0.85 11.76
N PHE A 43 6.93 1.27 10.49
CA PHE A 43 7.44 2.59 10.13
C PHE A 43 6.43 3.70 10.43
N LEU A 44 5.15 3.46 10.21
CA LEU A 44 4.10 4.43 10.51
C LEU A 44 3.95 4.68 12.02
N ASP A 45 4.17 3.67 12.85
CA ASP A 45 4.20 3.82 14.31
C ASP A 45 5.29 4.81 14.75
N LYS A 46 6.52 4.65 14.23
CA LYS A 46 7.61 5.60 14.47
C LYS A 46 7.29 6.99 13.93
N LEU A 47 6.76 7.06 12.70
CA LEU A 47 6.38 8.32 12.08
C LEU A 47 5.27 9.03 12.85
N CYS A 48 4.35 8.30 13.47
CA CYS A 48 3.24 8.88 14.24
C CYS A 48 3.75 9.72 15.41
N ALA A 49 4.80 9.26 16.10
CA ALA A 49 5.44 10.04 17.15
C ALA A 49 6.01 11.35 16.60
N ASP A 50 6.77 11.28 15.51
CA ASP A 50 7.36 12.46 14.87
C ASP A 50 6.29 13.44 14.35
N VAL A 51 5.21 12.93 13.75
CA VAL A 51 4.08 13.74 13.27
C VAL A 51 3.39 14.48 14.41
N ASN A 52 3.17 13.82 15.56
CA ASN A 52 2.56 14.47 16.72
C ASN A 52 3.44 15.58 17.30
N VAL A 53 4.77 15.39 17.32
CA VAL A 53 5.70 16.45 17.70
C VAL A 53 5.64 17.62 16.72
N MET A 54 5.61 17.33 15.42
CA MET A 54 5.62 18.36 14.38
C MET A 54 4.30 19.15 14.29
N LEU A 55 3.17 18.56 14.68
CA LEU A 55 1.84 19.17 14.59
C LEU A 55 1.29 19.60 15.97
N GLN A 56 2.15 19.67 16.99
CA GLN A 56 1.72 19.88 18.37
C GLN A 56 0.89 21.18 18.53
N ASP A 57 1.27 22.25 17.82
CA ASP A 57 0.59 23.54 17.87
C ASP A 57 -0.79 23.49 17.19
N GLU A 58 -0.91 22.74 16.07
CA GLU A 58 -2.13 22.56 15.29
C GLU A 58 -3.14 21.62 15.97
N LEU A 59 -2.65 20.67 16.76
CA LEU A 59 -3.49 19.68 17.42
C LEU A 59 -4.14 20.20 18.72
N ASN A 60 -3.84 21.43 19.15
CA ASN A 60 -4.42 22.08 20.33
C ASN A 60 -4.40 21.19 21.59
N GLY A 61 -3.26 20.53 21.83
CA GLY A 61 -3.06 19.60 22.94
C GLY A 61 -3.60 18.19 22.74
N GLY A 62 -4.12 17.87 21.55
CA GLY A 62 -4.43 16.51 21.13
C GLY A 62 -3.25 15.79 20.47
N GLU A 63 -3.40 14.49 20.26
CA GLU A 63 -2.44 13.66 19.51
C GLU A 63 -3.21 12.80 18.49
N LEU A 64 -2.63 12.64 17.31
CA LEU A 64 -3.08 11.66 16.34
C LEU A 64 -2.71 10.25 16.83
N THR A 65 -3.68 9.34 16.72
CA THR A 65 -3.46 7.90 16.91
C THR A 65 -2.90 7.27 15.63
N LEU A 66 -2.22 6.13 15.76
CA LEU A 66 -1.76 5.34 14.61
C LEU A 66 -2.89 5.00 13.63
N ALA A 67 -4.09 4.69 14.15
CA ALA A 67 -5.27 4.40 13.32
C ALA A 67 -5.68 5.62 12.46
N GLN A 68 -5.65 6.84 13.03
CA GLN A 68 -5.94 8.06 12.27
C GLN A 68 -4.88 8.33 11.20
N LEU A 69 -3.60 8.04 11.49
CA LEU A 69 -2.52 8.20 10.52
C LEU A 69 -2.63 7.20 9.36
N LEU A 70 -3.00 5.95 9.65
CA LEU A 70 -3.21 4.88 8.68
C LEU A 70 -4.34 5.22 7.68
N GLU A 71 -5.52 5.58 8.21
CA GLU A 71 -6.73 5.82 7.41
C GLU A 71 -6.64 7.11 6.58
N ALA A 72 -6.16 8.20 7.18
CA ALA A 72 -6.22 9.52 6.54
C ALA A 72 -4.98 9.84 5.67
N GLY A 73 -3.79 9.35 6.05
CA GLY A 73 -2.53 9.72 5.41
C GLY A 73 -2.03 8.67 4.43
N SER A 74 -1.77 7.47 4.93
CA SER A 74 -0.92 6.50 4.22
C SER A 74 -1.63 5.83 3.05
N TRP A 75 -2.91 5.44 3.19
CA TRP A 75 -3.64 4.78 2.11
C TRP A 75 -4.03 5.71 0.98
N LYS A 76 -4.66 6.84 1.29
CA LYS A 76 -5.08 7.80 0.27
C LYS A 76 -3.86 8.45 -0.38
N GLY A 77 -2.91 8.94 0.42
CA GLY A 77 -1.69 9.54 -0.09
C GLY A 77 -0.85 8.56 -0.93
N GLY A 78 -0.77 7.30 -0.53
CA GLY A 78 -0.10 6.26 -1.31
C GLY A 78 -0.72 6.05 -2.70
N ARG A 79 -2.05 6.04 -2.80
CA ARG A 79 -2.75 5.93 -4.09
C ARG A 79 -2.57 7.16 -4.97
N GLU A 80 -2.64 8.36 -4.38
CA GLU A 80 -2.39 9.61 -5.12
C GLU A 80 -0.95 9.65 -5.67
N ILE A 81 0.04 9.24 -4.87
CA ILE A 81 1.43 9.13 -5.32
C ILE A 81 1.57 8.08 -6.42
N ALA A 82 0.91 6.92 -6.31
CA ALA A 82 0.94 5.88 -7.34
C ALA A 82 0.33 6.37 -8.66
N GLU A 83 -0.78 7.11 -8.61
CA GLU A 83 -1.41 7.68 -9.81
C GLU A 83 -0.48 8.64 -10.55
N VAL A 84 0.25 9.50 -9.82
CA VAL A 84 1.20 10.43 -10.42
C VAL A 84 2.48 9.73 -10.88
N SER A 85 3.02 8.82 -10.06
CA SER A 85 4.34 8.21 -10.28
C SER A 85 4.31 7.05 -11.26
N ARG A 86 3.14 6.44 -11.48
CA ARG A 86 2.98 5.24 -12.31
C ARG A 86 1.82 5.45 -13.30
N PRO A 87 1.96 6.35 -14.29
CA PRO A 87 0.85 6.77 -15.16
C PRO A 87 0.22 5.62 -15.98
N ASN A 88 0.95 4.51 -16.16
CA ASN A 88 0.50 3.35 -16.92
C ASN A 88 -0.44 2.43 -16.12
N THR A 89 -0.22 2.31 -14.82
CA THR A 89 -0.96 1.37 -13.95
C THR A 89 -1.75 2.11 -12.88
N LYS A 90 -1.21 3.19 -12.33
CA LYS A 90 -1.71 3.92 -11.16
C LYS A 90 -1.77 3.08 -9.89
N GLU A 91 -1.12 1.92 -9.92
CA GLU A 91 -1.13 0.91 -8.88
C GLU A 91 0.19 0.91 -8.09
N PRO A 92 0.22 0.34 -6.86
CA PRO A 92 1.46 0.17 -6.11
C PRO A 92 2.47 -0.73 -6.83
N PRO A 93 3.76 -0.68 -6.45
CA PRO A 93 4.83 -1.47 -7.06
C PRO A 93 4.75 -2.99 -6.81
N ILE A 94 3.85 -3.41 -5.91
CA ILE A 94 3.50 -4.81 -5.66
C ILE A 94 1.98 -4.90 -5.72
N LEU A 95 1.46 -5.78 -6.56
CA LEU A 95 0.02 -5.98 -6.73
C LEU A 95 -0.47 -7.07 -5.78
N ILE A 96 -1.70 -6.92 -5.32
CA ILE A 96 -2.38 -7.89 -4.46
C ILE A 96 -3.55 -8.47 -5.25
N ASP A 97 -3.61 -9.79 -5.41
CA ASP A 97 -4.79 -10.48 -5.95
C ASP A 97 -5.84 -10.56 -4.83
N SER A 98 -6.63 -9.49 -4.68
CA SER A 98 -7.66 -9.36 -3.65
C SER A 98 -8.96 -8.89 -4.31
N ASP A 99 -10.08 -9.41 -3.84
CA ASP A 99 -11.43 -8.96 -4.18
C ASP A 99 -11.93 -7.83 -3.26
N GLY A 100 -11.07 -7.33 -2.36
CA GLY A 100 -11.38 -6.28 -1.39
C GLY A 100 -12.02 -6.78 -0.11
N THR A 101 -12.16 -8.10 0.09
CA THR A 101 -12.67 -8.68 1.35
C THR A 101 -11.59 -8.80 2.44
N VAL A 102 -10.32 -8.76 2.05
CA VAL A 102 -9.17 -8.80 2.95
C VAL A 102 -8.33 -7.54 2.76
N PHE A 103 -8.26 -6.74 3.82
CA PHE A 103 -7.47 -5.51 3.90
C PHE A 103 -6.04 -5.77 4.29
#